data_AF-W9QQP3-F1
#
_entry.id   AF-W9QQP3-F1
#
_cell.length_a   1.000
_cell.length_b   1.000
_cell.length_c   1.000
_cell.angle_alpha   90.00
_cell.angle_beta   90.00
_cell.angle_gamma   90.00
#
_symmetry.space_group_name_H-M   'P 1'
#
loop_
_entity.id
_entity.type
_entity.pdbx_description
1 polymer ?
#
loop_
_entity_poly.entity_id
_entity_poly.type
_entity_poly.pdbx_seq_one_letter_code
_entity_poly.pdbx_strand_id
1 'polypeptide(L)'
;MSNRSFYGRKVETGVFVCESNHHSSMRGGDLAGNLLRTLLRRELQQLWVDEKTGKAIRRLKAYGSCASPLQLPPSYLSTAVPRKPHLLQKAIRYIIQREFSDDFSEIPLPCDICHSQLFELLRTVLFGLEAGVDDNTPEQIIELLKTFDIIEYAETVMKILERTASGSEKKIGKIKVLLSKEIGRSANGTIVYEGYYEERQVAVKCLTKNTFKRDLKAQRETKTLIASDRSQNIVTYYGKEADDDNIYLALERCDCNLDNLIQMYPKNSSRHKRPLSKGLKELKKTIGDIKLWKENTCRPFPILRDLMRGMVSGLNVLHKSGIVHRHLKPQNIFIIHESGTLCAKLGDMGISRRLRAYRNHGWKAPEELLDGQQTTAMDLFTLGCILFFSITGGKHPFGEQDRNIKSKDYKPDLHLIEKFPEAVDLISSLIKFEAGERPQANKVLHHPLFWDAKKRLEFLCATSNSVTKESTSLSDNKKTTLLSRLESTAIKILGKFSPGKVKYWSEQILNDKIKQDYPYILWGYKFGSVQHLLRFIRNRRAHYEDDPKEIQDHFGTKNEGFDDYFTSRFPLLFFEVYNVVRDCCREDALFKAFF
;
A
#
# COMPACT_ATOMS: atom_id res chain seq x y z
N MET A 1 -52.34 -39.88 25.99
CA MET A 1 -51.86 -38.50 25.76
C MET A 1 -50.36 -38.46 26.06
N SER A 2 -49.50 -38.37 25.05
CA SER A 2 -48.10 -37.97 25.24
C SER A 2 -47.50 -37.51 23.90
N ASN A 3 -47.02 -36.27 23.90
CA ASN A 3 -46.50 -35.55 22.74
C ASN A 3 -45.11 -36.05 22.31
N ARG A 4 -44.93 -36.20 20.99
CA ARG A 4 -43.64 -36.33 20.29
C ARG A 4 -43.54 -35.22 19.23
N SER A 5 -42.43 -34.49 19.17
CA SER A 5 -41.87 -33.90 17.94
C SER A 5 -40.39 -33.59 18.21
N PHE A 6 -39.47 -34.36 17.64
CA PHE A 6 -38.78 -34.25 16.34
C PHE A 6 -37.31 -33.86 16.56
N TYR A 7 -36.45 -34.90 16.60
CA TYR A 7 -35.00 -34.82 16.45
C TYR A 7 -34.65 -35.06 14.97
N GLY A 8 -33.93 -34.13 14.34
CA GLY A 8 -33.34 -34.28 13.01
C GLY A 8 -31.81 -34.31 13.10
N ARG A 9 -31.19 -35.34 12.52
CA ARG A 9 -29.78 -35.73 12.64
C ARG A 9 -28.79 -34.80 11.93
N LYS A 10 -27.61 -34.68 12.54
CA LYS A 10 -26.33 -34.25 11.93
C LYS A 10 -25.91 -35.17 10.77
N VAL A 11 -25.29 -34.59 9.74
CA VAL A 11 -24.35 -35.28 8.85
C VAL A 11 -23.14 -34.36 8.62
N GLU A 12 -21.96 -34.90 8.87
CA GLU A 12 -20.63 -34.28 8.79
C GLU A 12 -20.20 -34.04 7.34
N THR A 13 -19.62 -32.87 7.04
CA THR A 13 -18.97 -32.57 5.76
C THR A 13 -17.47 -32.82 5.86
N GLY A 14 -17.03 -33.95 5.29
CA GLY A 14 -15.62 -34.30 5.11
C GLY A 14 -14.94 -33.45 4.04
N VAL A 15 -13.82 -32.84 4.44
CA VAL A 15 -12.84 -32.14 3.59
C VAL A 15 -11.97 -33.18 2.88
N PHE A 16 -11.82 -33.09 1.56
CA PHE A 16 -10.78 -33.83 0.83
C PHE A 16 -9.71 -32.86 0.32
N VAL A 17 -8.51 -33.03 0.88
CA VAL A 17 -7.23 -32.50 0.40
C VAL A 17 -6.76 -33.40 -0.75
N CYS A 18 -6.22 -32.82 -1.82
CA CYS A 18 -5.47 -33.56 -2.83
C CYS A 18 -4.15 -32.85 -3.10
N GLU A 19 -3.07 -33.42 -2.57
CA GLU A 19 -1.70 -33.13 -2.97
C GLU A 19 -1.45 -33.69 -4.37
N SER A 20 -0.78 -32.93 -5.23
CA SER A 20 -0.10 -33.50 -6.39
C SER A 20 1.25 -32.81 -6.59
N ASN A 21 2.29 -33.54 -6.23
CA ASN A 21 3.66 -33.32 -6.67
C ASN A 21 3.75 -33.74 -8.14
N HIS A 22 4.03 -32.83 -9.06
CA HIS A 22 4.90 -33.08 -10.21
C HIS A 22 5.31 -31.76 -10.89
N HIS A 23 6.62 -31.58 -11.05
CA HIS A 23 7.25 -30.52 -11.82
C HIS A 23 6.93 -30.67 -13.32
N SER A 24 6.24 -29.70 -13.91
CA SER A 24 6.45 -29.28 -15.31
C SER A 24 5.81 -27.91 -15.54
N SER A 25 6.48 -27.07 -16.34
CA SER A 25 6.08 -25.70 -16.63
C SER A 25 4.80 -25.65 -17.47
N MET A 26 3.71 -25.07 -16.95
CA MET A 26 2.53 -24.72 -17.74
C MET A 26 2.12 -23.26 -17.52
N ARG A 27 1.84 -22.57 -18.62
CA ARG A 27 1.41 -21.16 -18.68
C ARG A 27 0.04 -21.00 -18.00
N GLY A 28 -0.10 -19.99 -17.15
CA GLY A 28 -1.22 -19.79 -16.21
C GLY A 28 -2.60 -19.47 -16.80
N GLY A 29 -2.81 -19.56 -18.12
CA GLY A 29 -4.13 -19.40 -18.75
C GLY A 29 -4.99 -20.67 -18.74
N ASP A 30 -4.39 -21.85 -18.56
CA ASP A 30 -5.06 -23.12 -18.82
C ASP A 30 -5.69 -23.77 -17.57
N LEU A 31 -5.49 -23.21 -16.37
CA LEU A 31 -5.99 -23.82 -15.12
C LEU A 31 -7.50 -23.59 -14.92
N ALA A 32 -8.01 -22.41 -15.28
CA ALA A 32 -9.45 -22.10 -15.22
C ALA A 32 -10.21 -22.89 -16.29
N GLY A 33 -9.66 -22.95 -17.51
CA GLY A 33 -10.20 -23.77 -18.61
C GLY A 33 -10.21 -25.26 -18.29
N ASN A 34 -9.16 -25.81 -17.67
CA ASN A 34 -9.11 -27.23 -17.29
C ASN A 34 -10.03 -27.58 -16.11
N LEU A 35 -10.19 -26.69 -15.13
CA LEU A 35 -11.15 -26.86 -14.04
C LEU A 35 -12.59 -26.78 -14.55
N LEU A 36 -12.87 -25.85 -15.48
CA LEU A 36 -14.15 -25.73 -16.16
C LEU A 36 -14.43 -26.96 -17.04
N ARG A 37 -13.44 -27.46 -17.80
CA ARG A 37 -13.51 -28.72 -18.58
C ARG A 37 -13.83 -29.91 -17.69
N THR A 38 -13.24 -29.99 -16.50
CA THR A 38 -13.43 -31.11 -15.57
C THR A 38 -14.78 -31.04 -14.86
N LEU A 39 -15.23 -29.85 -14.45
CA LEU A 39 -16.54 -29.61 -13.86
C LEU A 39 -17.68 -29.79 -14.88
N LEU A 40 -17.53 -29.25 -16.09
CA LEU A 40 -18.48 -29.46 -17.19
C LEU A 40 -18.52 -30.93 -17.62
N ARG A 41 -17.38 -31.61 -17.76
CA ARG A 41 -17.38 -33.07 -18.05
C ARG A 41 -18.09 -33.86 -16.97
N ARG A 42 -17.87 -33.53 -15.69
CA ARG A 42 -18.45 -34.27 -14.55
C ARG A 42 -19.96 -34.01 -14.39
N GLU A 43 -20.42 -32.79 -14.62
CA GLU A 43 -21.84 -32.42 -14.55
C GLU A 43 -22.61 -32.85 -15.82
N LEU A 44 -22.05 -32.65 -17.03
CA LEU A 44 -22.68 -33.09 -18.28
C LEU A 44 -22.79 -34.62 -18.37
N GLN A 45 -21.80 -35.38 -17.85
CA GLN A 45 -21.89 -36.85 -17.80
C GLN A 45 -23.02 -37.37 -16.90
N GLN A 46 -23.51 -36.57 -15.94
CA GLN A 46 -24.61 -36.96 -15.05
C GLN A 46 -25.98 -36.52 -15.57
N LEU A 47 -26.03 -35.58 -16.52
CA LEU A 47 -27.24 -34.90 -16.94
C LEU A 47 -27.90 -35.47 -18.20
N TRP A 48 -27.23 -36.36 -18.95
CA TRP A 48 -27.66 -36.80 -20.29
C TRP A 48 -27.99 -38.30 -20.35
N VAL A 49 -29.19 -38.60 -20.84
CA VAL A 49 -29.79 -39.93 -20.91
C VAL A 49 -30.42 -40.08 -22.29
N ASP A 50 -30.33 -41.26 -22.89
CA ASP A 50 -31.04 -41.56 -24.14
C ASP A 50 -32.55 -41.66 -23.88
N GLU A 51 -33.37 -40.86 -24.59
CA GLU A 51 -34.82 -40.77 -24.37
C GLU A 51 -35.57 -42.09 -24.55
N LYS A 52 -35.11 -42.96 -25.45
CA LYS A 52 -35.79 -44.22 -25.76
C LYS A 52 -35.47 -45.32 -24.74
N THR A 53 -34.33 -45.23 -24.05
CA THR A 53 -33.82 -46.32 -23.20
C THR A 53 -33.63 -45.95 -21.74
N GLY A 54 -33.64 -44.67 -21.36
CA GLY A 54 -33.48 -44.21 -19.98
C GLY A 54 -32.11 -44.50 -19.36
N LYS A 55 -31.12 -44.94 -20.16
CA LYS A 55 -29.76 -45.24 -19.72
C LYS A 55 -28.84 -44.03 -19.91
N ALA A 56 -28.01 -43.75 -18.89
CA ALA A 56 -26.99 -42.70 -18.97
C ALA A 56 -26.03 -42.99 -20.11
N ILE A 57 -25.72 -41.97 -20.93
CA ILE A 57 -24.85 -42.10 -22.10
C ILE A 57 -23.40 -42.30 -21.61
N ARG A 58 -22.99 -43.55 -21.36
CA ARG A 58 -21.65 -43.90 -20.83
C ARG A 58 -20.52 -43.90 -21.87
N ARG A 59 -20.80 -43.59 -23.15
CA ARG A 59 -19.83 -43.69 -24.26
C ARG A 59 -19.04 -42.41 -24.57
N LEU A 60 -18.84 -41.51 -23.60
CA LEU A 60 -17.87 -40.40 -23.75
C LEU A 60 -16.42 -40.83 -23.47
N LYS A 61 -16.16 -42.11 -23.12
CA LYS A 61 -14.83 -42.58 -22.72
C LYS A 61 -13.84 -42.88 -23.87
N ALA A 62 -14.25 -42.83 -25.14
CA ALA A 62 -13.44 -43.37 -26.24
C ALA A 62 -12.94 -42.34 -27.29
N TYR A 63 -13.19 -41.04 -27.12
CA TYR A 63 -12.87 -40.04 -28.15
C TYR A 63 -11.70 -39.10 -27.80
N GLY A 64 -10.88 -39.49 -26.83
CA GLY A 64 -9.84 -38.64 -26.25
C GLY A 64 -8.44 -38.72 -26.88
N SER A 65 -8.25 -39.33 -28.06
CA SER A 65 -6.88 -39.52 -28.59
C SER A 65 -6.67 -39.27 -30.09
N CYS A 66 -7.63 -38.70 -30.83
CA CYS A 66 -7.39 -38.36 -32.24
C CYS A 66 -7.74 -36.89 -32.53
N ALA A 67 -6.73 -36.17 -33.03
CA ALA A 67 -6.87 -34.84 -33.62
C ALA A 67 -7.60 -34.96 -34.96
N SER A 68 -8.94 -34.93 -34.95
CA SER A 68 -9.80 -34.79 -36.13
C SER A 68 -11.21 -34.35 -35.70
N PRO A 69 -11.92 -33.53 -36.50
CA PRO A 69 -13.23 -33.01 -36.13
C PRO A 69 -14.27 -34.13 -36.08
N LEU A 70 -14.96 -34.22 -34.93
CA LEU A 70 -15.98 -35.23 -34.64
C LEU A 70 -17.31 -34.88 -35.30
N GLN A 71 -17.69 -35.63 -36.36
CA GLN A 71 -19.07 -35.74 -36.81
C GLN A 71 -19.82 -36.72 -35.88
N LEU A 72 -20.73 -36.21 -35.05
CA LEU A 72 -21.79 -37.03 -34.48
C LEU A 72 -22.92 -37.18 -35.53
N PRO A 73 -23.49 -38.38 -35.73
CA PRO A 73 -24.63 -38.54 -36.61
C PRO A 73 -25.81 -37.68 -36.11
N PRO A 74 -26.50 -36.90 -36.98
CA PRO A 74 -27.63 -36.05 -36.58
C PRO A 74 -28.73 -36.78 -35.81
N SER A 75 -28.88 -38.09 -36.03
CA SER A 75 -29.88 -38.95 -35.39
C SER A 75 -29.65 -39.21 -33.90
N TYR A 76 -28.46 -38.96 -33.36
CA TYR A 76 -28.17 -39.10 -31.92
C TYR A 76 -28.43 -37.81 -31.11
N LEU A 77 -28.53 -36.66 -31.78
CA LEU A 77 -28.72 -35.35 -31.17
C LEU A 77 -30.20 -35.01 -30.96
N SER A 78 -31.12 -35.66 -31.67
CA SER A 78 -32.56 -35.38 -31.56
C SER A 78 -33.25 -36.01 -30.35
N THR A 79 -32.55 -36.86 -29.57
CA THR A 79 -33.14 -37.68 -28.48
C THR A 79 -32.46 -37.49 -27.12
N ALA A 80 -31.59 -36.49 -27.01
CA ALA A 80 -30.76 -36.30 -25.83
C ALA A 80 -31.26 -35.08 -25.02
N VAL A 81 -31.86 -35.34 -23.85
CA VAL A 81 -32.55 -34.34 -23.03
C VAL A 81 -31.90 -34.21 -21.65
N PRO A 82 -31.62 -32.98 -21.15
CA PRO A 82 -31.05 -32.80 -19.82
C PRO A 82 -32.05 -33.15 -18.72
N ARG A 83 -31.65 -34.01 -17.77
CA ARG A 83 -32.52 -34.49 -16.67
C ARG A 83 -33.11 -33.40 -15.76
N LYS A 84 -32.48 -32.21 -15.71
CA LYS A 84 -32.86 -31.08 -14.84
C LYS A 84 -32.51 -29.72 -15.48
N PRO A 85 -33.39 -29.15 -16.33
CA PRO A 85 -33.15 -27.92 -17.10
C PRO A 85 -32.83 -26.69 -16.23
N HIS A 86 -33.49 -26.60 -15.08
CA HIS A 86 -33.27 -25.57 -14.06
C HIS A 86 -31.86 -25.58 -13.46
N LEU A 87 -31.18 -26.73 -13.41
CA LEU A 87 -29.80 -26.83 -12.94
C LEU A 87 -28.81 -26.35 -14.01
N LEU A 88 -29.09 -26.59 -15.30
CA LEU A 88 -28.25 -26.11 -16.39
C LEU A 88 -28.32 -24.57 -16.50
N GLN A 89 -29.53 -24.00 -16.42
CA GLN A 89 -29.70 -22.54 -16.34
C GLN A 89 -29.03 -21.97 -15.08
N LYS A 90 -29.12 -22.64 -13.92
CA LYS A 90 -28.38 -22.24 -12.72
C LYS A 90 -26.87 -22.34 -12.87
N ALA A 91 -26.36 -23.36 -13.56
CA ALA A 91 -24.93 -23.54 -13.81
C ALA A 91 -24.39 -22.45 -14.75
N ILE A 92 -25.13 -22.12 -15.82
CA ILE A 92 -24.79 -21.03 -16.74
C ILE A 92 -24.82 -19.69 -15.99
N ARG A 93 -25.88 -19.40 -15.22
CA ARG A 93 -25.95 -18.19 -14.39
C ARG A 93 -24.81 -18.12 -13.37
N TYR A 94 -24.46 -19.25 -12.75
CA TYR A 94 -23.36 -19.34 -11.81
C TYR A 94 -22.01 -19.11 -12.49
N ILE A 95 -21.77 -19.65 -13.69
CA ILE A 95 -20.56 -19.42 -14.47
C ILE A 95 -20.46 -17.94 -14.88
N ILE A 96 -21.57 -17.34 -15.34
CA ILE A 96 -21.64 -15.93 -15.69
C ILE A 96 -21.38 -15.05 -14.45
N GLN A 97 -22.01 -15.32 -13.30
CA GLN A 97 -21.79 -14.56 -12.05
C GLN A 97 -20.40 -14.75 -11.44
N ARG A 98 -19.76 -15.90 -11.64
CA ARG A 98 -18.45 -16.19 -11.04
C ARG A 98 -17.30 -15.59 -11.84
N GLU A 99 -17.44 -15.55 -13.16
CA GLU A 99 -16.39 -15.05 -14.07
C GLU A 99 -16.64 -13.59 -14.52
N PHE A 100 -17.88 -13.10 -14.46
CA PHE A 100 -18.26 -11.71 -14.77
C PHE A 100 -19.02 -11.11 -13.59
N SER A 101 -18.69 -9.88 -13.19
CA SER A 101 -19.22 -9.23 -11.97
C SER A 101 -20.75 -9.09 -11.95
N ASP A 102 -21.29 -8.68 -10.78
CA ASP A 102 -22.74 -8.60 -10.46
C ASP A 102 -23.64 -7.83 -11.46
N ASP A 103 -23.07 -7.05 -12.39
CA ASP A 103 -23.79 -6.30 -13.45
C ASP A 103 -24.55 -7.19 -14.45
N PHE A 104 -24.27 -8.49 -14.52
CA PHE A 104 -24.96 -9.45 -15.40
C PHE A 104 -26.11 -10.20 -14.72
N SER A 105 -26.40 -9.91 -13.44
CA SER A 105 -27.46 -10.57 -12.66
C SER A 105 -28.88 -10.22 -13.10
N GLU A 106 -29.06 -9.18 -13.92
CA GLU A 106 -30.36 -8.70 -14.40
C GLU A 106 -30.66 -9.07 -15.86
N ILE A 107 -29.81 -9.83 -16.56
CA ILE A 107 -30.14 -10.27 -17.92
C ILE A 107 -31.28 -11.29 -17.85
N PRO A 108 -32.49 -10.97 -18.39
CA PRO A 108 -33.58 -11.93 -18.42
C PRO A 108 -33.23 -13.02 -19.43
N LEU A 109 -32.93 -14.22 -18.94
CA LEU A 109 -32.95 -15.42 -19.77
C LEU A 109 -34.44 -15.75 -20.03
N PRO A 110 -34.93 -15.74 -21.28
CA PRO A 110 -36.30 -16.12 -21.59
C PRO A 110 -36.57 -17.53 -21.08
N CYS A 111 -37.79 -17.73 -20.59
CA CYS A 111 -38.29 -19.02 -20.15
C CYS A 111 -38.34 -20.06 -21.29
N ASP A 112 -38.36 -19.57 -22.55
CA ASP A 112 -38.75 -20.34 -23.74
C ASP A 112 -37.63 -20.51 -24.77
N ILE A 113 -36.35 -20.51 -24.36
CA ILE A 113 -35.27 -20.93 -25.26
C ILE A 113 -35.38 -22.45 -25.47
N CYS A 114 -35.57 -22.90 -26.70
CA CYS A 114 -35.65 -24.34 -26.98
C CYS A 114 -34.28 -25.01 -26.76
N HIS A 115 -34.30 -26.27 -26.32
CA HIS A 115 -33.10 -26.99 -25.84
C HIS A 115 -31.96 -27.06 -26.88
N SER A 116 -32.26 -26.99 -28.18
CA SER A 116 -31.27 -26.96 -29.26
C SER A 116 -30.58 -25.59 -29.39
N GLN A 117 -31.28 -24.48 -29.19
CA GLN A 117 -30.72 -23.12 -29.26
C GLN A 117 -29.75 -22.84 -28.10
N LEU A 118 -30.07 -23.31 -26.89
CA LEU A 118 -29.19 -23.16 -25.73
C LEU A 118 -27.90 -24.00 -25.86
N PHE A 119 -28.02 -25.19 -26.45
CA PHE A 119 -26.89 -26.08 -26.72
C PHE A 119 -25.99 -25.51 -27.82
N GLU A 120 -26.55 -24.98 -28.90
CA GLU A 120 -25.77 -24.34 -29.97
C GLU A 120 -25.15 -23.01 -29.54
N LEU A 121 -25.78 -22.23 -28.65
CA LEU A 121 -25.18 -21.04 -28.05
C LEU A 121 -23.95 -21.42 -27.21
N LEU A 122 -24.07 -22.45 -26.36
CA LEU A 122 -22.94 -23.00 -25.60
C LEU A 122 -21.87 -23.58 -26.51
N ARG A 123 -22.26 -24.30 -27.58
CA ARG A 123 -21.33 -24.88 -28.56
C ARG A 123 -20.59 -23.77 -29.32
N THR A 124 -21.27 -22.70 -29.74
CA THR A 124 -20.67 -21.58 -30.47
C THR A 124 -19.73 -20.77 -29.59
N VAL A 125 -20.10 -20.51 -28.34
CA VAL A 125 -19.23 -19.86 -27.35
C VAL A 125 -18.02 -20.74 -27.02
N LEU A 126 -18.21 -22.05 -26.85
CA LEU A 126 -17.11 -23.00 -26.59
C LEU A 126 -16.21 -23.20 -27.81
N PHE A 127 -16.76 -23.23 -29.03
CA PHE A 127 -16.01 -23.41 -30.28
C PHE A 127 -15.20 -22.15 -30.61
N GLY A 128 -15.75 -20.95 -30.35
CA GLY A 128 -14.99 -19.69 -30.42
C GLY A 128 -13.87 -19.60 -29.37
N LEU A 129 -14.03 -20.27 -28.23
CA LEU A 129 -12.98 -20.40 -27.20
C LEU A 129 -11.95 -21.51 -27.51
N GLU A 130 -12.32 -22.55 -28.28
CA GLU A 130 -11.45 -23.68 -28.67
C GLU A 130 -10.60 -23.38 -29.92
N ALA A 131 -11.08 -22.58 -30.86
CA ALA A 131 -10.39 -22.36 -32.14
C ALA A 131 -9.26 -21.32 -32.09
N GLY A 132 -9.25 -20.42 -31.10
CA GLY A 132 -8.44 -19.20 -31.20
C GLY A 132 -9.05 -18.25 -32.24
N VAL A 133 -9.12 -16.95 -31.91
CA VAL A 133 -9.91 -15.99 -32.71
C VAL A 133 -9.21 -15.55 -34.01
N ASP A 134 -8.09 -16.19 -34.36
CA ASP A 134 -7.33 -15.82 -35.56
C ASP A 134 -7.92 -16.40 -36.86
N ASP A 135 -8.79 -17.42 -36.80
CA ASP A 135 -9.26 -18.15 -37.98
C ASP A 135 -10.69 -17.82 -38.46
N ASN A 136 -11.50 -17.05 -37.73
CA ASN A 136 -12.83 -16.64 -38.20
C ASN A 136 -13.08 -15.14 -38.00
N THR A 137 -13.59 -14.46 -39.03
CA THR A 137 -13.91 -13.03 -38.96
C THR A 137 -15.25 -12.78 -38.24
N PRO A 138 -15.45 -11.63 -37.59
CA PRO A 138 -16.70 -11.24 -36.93
C PRO A 138 -17.96 -11.49 -37.79
N GLU A 139 -17.84 -11.31 -39.10
CA GLU A 139 -18.91 -11.51 -40.07
C GLU A 139 -19.35 -12.97 -40.17
N GLN A 140 -18.42 -13.93 -40.10
CA GLN A 140 -18.72 -15.37 -40.16
C GLN A 140 -19.45 -15.86 -38.90
N ILE A 141 -19.13 -15.29 -37.74
CA ILE A 141 -19.82 -15.58 -36.48
C ILE A 141 -21.23 -15.00 -36.51
N ILE A 142 -21.41 -13.79 -37.07
CA ILE A 142 -22.72 -13.16 -37.26
C ILE A 142 -23.57 -13.96 -38.26
N GLU A 143 -23.01 -14.45 -39.36
CA GLU A 143 -23.68 -15.33 -40.32
C GLU A 143 -24.20 -16.61 -39.63
N LEU A 144 -23.35 -17.23 -38.80
CA LEU A 144 -23.70 -18.42 -38.00
C LEU A 144 -24.83 -18.12 -37.01
N LEU A 145 -24.76 -17.00 -36.28
CA LEU A 145 -25.78 -16.60 -35.30
C LEU A 145 -27.13 -16.24 -35.97
N LYS A 146 -27.10 -15.71 -37.20
CA LYS A 146 -28.29 -15.46 -38.02
C LYS A 146 -28.98 -16.76 -38.44
N THR A 147 -28.25 -17.82 -38.76
CA THR A 147 -28.83 -19.13 -39.11
C THR A 147 -29.64 -19.79 -37.99
N PHE A 148 -29.46 -19.38 -36.73
CA PHE A 148 -30.12 -19.99 -35.57
C PHE A 148 -31.19 -19.09 -34.91
N ASP A 149 -31.49 -17.93 -35.51
CA ASP A 149 -32.51 -16.99 -35.04
C ASP A 149 -32.26 -16.47 -33.60
N ILE A 150 -30.99 -16.26 -33.25
CA ILE A 150 -30.52 -15.83 -31.91
C ILE A 150 -29.98 -14.39 -31.95
N ILE A 151 -30.44 -13.58 -32.93
CA ILE A 151 -29.92 -12.25 -33.24
C ILE A 151 -29.98 -11.29 -32.04
N GLU A 152 -30.99 -11.42 -31.19
CA GLU A 152 -31.16 -10.59 -29.98
C GLU A 152 -30.00 -10.76 -28.96
N TYR A 153 -29.30 -11.91 -28.99
CA TYR A 153 -28.13 -12.18 -28.14
C TYR A 153 -26.81 -11.96 -28.87
N ALA A 154 -26.82 -11.75 -30.18
CA ALA A 154 -25.62 -11.57 -30.97
C ALA A 154 -24.80 -10.38 -30.48
N GLU A 155 -25.42 -9.25 -30.11
CA GLU A 155 -24.69 -8.11 -29.53
C GLU A 155 -24.03 -8.43 -28.18
N THR A 156 -24.68 -9.24 -27.35
CA THR A 156 -24.16 -9.62 -26.02
C THR A 156 -23.04 -10.63 -26.16
N VAL A 157 -23.20 -11.62 -27.04
CA VAL A 157 -22.17 -12.61 -27.38
C VAL A 157 -20.99 -11.91 -28.07
N MET A 158 -21.22 -10.96 -28.96
CA MET A 158 -20.17 -10.13 -29.57
C MET A 158 -19.44 -9.28 -28.52
N LYS A 159 -20.13 -8.66 -27.55
CA LYS A 159 -19.46 -7.95 -26.45
C LYS A 159 -18.63 -8.87 -25.54
N ILE A 160 -19.07 -10.11 -25.35
CA ILE A 160 -18.33 -11.14 -24.59
C ILE A 160 -17.13 -11.61 -25.41
N LEU A 161 -17.34 -11.90 -26.71
CA LEU A 161 -16.31 -12.34 -27.64
C LEU A 161 -15.28 -11.25 -27.90
N GLU A 162 -15.63 -9.98 -28.08
CA GLU A 162 -14.72 -8.83 -28.17
C GLU A 162 -13.86 -8.69 -26.90
N ARG A 163 -14.44 -8.96 -25.72
CA ARG A 163 -13.72 -8.96 -24.44
C ARG A 163 -12.82 -10.18 -24.26
N THR A 164 -13.13 -11.34 -24.86
CA THR A 164 -12.30 -12.55 -24.79
C THR A 164 -11.31 -12.68 -25.95
N ALA A 165 -11.60 -12.09 -27.11
CA ALA A 165 -10.83 -12.14 -28.34
C ALA A 165 -9.69 -11.12 -28.38
N SER A 166 -9.74 -10.10 -27.53
CA SER A 166 -8.76 -9.03 -27.59
C SER A 166 -8.03 -8.88 -26.26
N GLY A 167 -6.72 -9.09 -26.32
CA GLY A 167 -5.83 -8.16 -25.64
C GLY A 167 -5.97 -6.76 -26.25
N SER A 168 -7.18 -6.16 -26.22
CA SER A 168 -7.50 -4.94 -26.95
C SER A 168 -6.72 -3.79 -26.38
N GLU A 169 -5.72 -3.40 -27.15
CA GLU A 169 -5.04 -2.15 -26.96
C GLU A 169 -5.90 -1.07 -27.62
N LYS A 170 -6.41 -0.12 -26.84
CA LYS A 170 -7.17 1.02 -27.37
C LYS A 170 -6.22 2.19 -27.58
N LYS A 171 -6.09 2.67 -28.82
CA LYS A 171 -5.26 3.85 -29.14
C LYS A 171 -6.14 5.11 -29.20
N ILE A 172 -5.79 6.13 -28.44
CA ILE A 172 -6.42 7.46 -28.43
C ILE A 172 -5.30 8.49 -28.55
N GLY A 173 -5.16 9.10 -29.73
CA GLY A 173 -4.06 10.02 -30.01
C GLY A 173 -2.70 9.38 -29.72
N LYS A 174 -1.94 9.99 -28.80
CA LYS A 174 -0.62 9.49 -28.34
C LYS A 174 -0.70 8.40 -27.25
N ILE A 175 -1.88 8.17 -26.67
CA ILE A 175 -2.10 7.19 -25.60
C ILE A 175 -2.50 5.84 -26.20
N LYS A 176 -1.92 4.77 -25.69
CA LYS A 176 -2.30 3.38 -25.94
C LYS A 176 -2.67 2.72 -24.62
N VAL A 177 -3.89 2.22 -24.49
CA VAL A 177 -4.45 1.67 -23.25
C VAL A 177 -4.56 0.16 -23.36
N LEU A 178 -3.98 -0.60 -22.43
CA LEU A 178 -4.11 -2.05 -22.37
C LEU A 178 -5.36 -2.42 -21.56
N LEU A 179 -6.50 -2.63 -22.22
CA LEU A 179 -7.78 -2.86 -21.55
C LEU A 179 -7.80 -4.15 -20.71
N SER A 180 -6.94 -5.11 -21.05
CA SER A 180 -6.75 -6.36 -20.30
C SER A 180 -5.96 -6.20 -18.99
N LYS A 181 -5.29 -5.05 -18.78
CA LYS A 181 -4.42 -4.79 -17.64
C LYS A 181 -4.93 -3.61 -16.79
N GLU A 182 -6.07 -3.82 -16.15
CA GLU A 182 -6.56 -2.89 -15.12
C GLU A 182 -5.67 -2.96 -13.87
N ILE A 183 -5.09 -1.82 -13.47
CA ILE A 183 -4.25 -1.72 -12.27
C ILE A 183 -5.00 -1.13 -11.06
N GLY A 184 -6.17 -0.53 -11.28
CA GLY A 184 -7.04 -0.12 -10.19
C GLY A 184 -8.34 0.54 -10.64
N ARG A 185 -9.38 0.43 -9.83
CA ARG A 185 -10.69 1.05 -10.07
C ARG A 185 -11.20 1.70 -8.81
N SER A 186 -11.80 2.86 -8.98
CA SER A 186 -12.45 3.60 -7.90
C SER A 186 -13.96 3.45 -7.98
N ALA A 187 -14.63 3.54 -6.83
CA ALA A 187 -16.09 3.43 -6.72
C ALA A 187 -16.87 4.50 -7.51
N ASN A 188 -16.20 5.54 -8.02
CA ASN A 188 -16.81 6.60 -8.83
C ASN A 188 -16.69 6.34 -10.35
N GLY A 189 -16.24 5.15 -10.75
CA GLY A 189 -16.07 4.76 -12.15
C GLY A 189 -14.78 5.24 -12.81
N THR A 190 -13.87 5.91 -12.09
CA THR A 190 -12.50 6.14 -12.62
C THR A 190 -11.75 4.82 -12.58
N ILE A 191 -11.19 4.42 -13.73
CA ILE A 191 -10.40 3.20 -13.89
C ILE A 191 -8.98 3.60 -14.29
N VAL A 192 -7.98 2.87 -13.81
CA VAL A 192 -6.58 3.05 -14.16
C VAL A 192 -6.10 1.76 -14.82
N TYR A 193 -5.53 1.92 -16.02
CA TYR A 193 -4.99 0.83 -16.82
C TYR A 193 -3.48 0.96 -16.94
N GLU A 194 -2.82 -0.14 -17.25
CA GLU A 194 -1.49 -0.10 -17.85
C GLU A 194 -1.59 0.40 -19.31
N GLY A 195 -0.61 1.18 -19.76
CA GLY A 195 -0.60 1.68 -21.13
C GLY A 195 0.74 2.27 -21.54
N TYR A 196 0.74 2.92 -22.69
CA TYR A 196 1.88 3.64 -23.25
C TYR A 196 1.46 5.05 -23.65
N TYR A 197 2.35 6.02 -23.44
CA TYR A 197 2.28 7.35 -24.04
C TYR A 197 3.46 7.46 -24.98
N GLU A 198 3.18 7.47 -26.28
CA GLU A 198 4.20 7.20 -27.31
C GLU A 198 4.88 5.85 -27.01
N GLU A 199 6.19 5.83 -26.76
CA GLU A 199 6.95 4.61 -26.42
C GLU A 199 7.15 4.40 -24.91
N ARG A 200 6.74 5.36 -24.07
CA ARG A 200 6.93 5.29 -22.62
C ARG A 200 5.79 4.51 -21.98
N GLN A 201 6.13 3.54 -21.12
CA GLN A 201 5.15 2.85 -20.30
C GLN A 201 4.59 3.76 -19.20
N VAL A 202 3.27 3.81 -19.06
CA VAL A 202 2.55 4.76 -18.19
C VAL A 202 1.36 4.09 -17.49
N ALA A 203 0.87 4.75 -16.43
CA ALA A 203 -0.45 4.49 -15.88
C ALA A 203 -1.47 5.39 -16.59
N VAL A 204 -2.50 4.81 -17.21
CA VAL A 204 -3.54 5.56 -17.91
C VAL A 204 -4.79 5.65 -17.04
N LYS A 205 -5.06 6.84 -16.50
CA LYS A 205 -6.26 7.14 -15.72
C LYS A 205 -7.40 7.54 -16.65
N CYS A 206 -8.43 6.71 -16.73
CA CYS A 206 -9.62 6.89 -17.53
C CYS A 206 -10.77 7.51 -16.70
N LEU A 207 -11.29 8.64 -17.19
CA LEU A 207 -12.36 9.42 -16.59
C LEU A 207 -13.52 9.55 -17.58
N THR A 208 -14.66 8.93 -17.27
CA THR A 208 -15.88 9.00 -18.07
C THR A 208 -16.43 10.44 -18.15
N LYS A 209 -16.72 10.95 -19.36
CA LYS A 209 -17.14 12.33 -19.65
C LYS A 209 -18.54 12.71 -19.17
N ASN A 210 -19.35 11.76 -18.67
CA ASN A 210 -20.78 11.92 -18.39
C ASN A 210 -21.19 13.00 -17.37
N THR A 211 -20.28 13.83 -16.86
CA THR A 211 -20.61 15.03 -16.07
C THR A 211 -19.57 16.14 -16.24
N PHE A 212 -19.99 17.40 -16.40
CA PHE A 212 -19.13 18.63 -16.37
C PHE A 212 -18.12 18.64 -15.20
N LYS A 213 -18.50 18.04 -14.07
CA LYS A 213 -17.66 17.92 -12.88
C LYS A 213 -16.39 17.09 -13.10
N ARG A 214 -16.39 16.11 -14.01
CA ARG A 214 -15.24 15.23 -14.27
C ARG A 214 -14.22 15.89 -15.19
N ASP A 215 -14.67 16.67 -16.16
CA ASP A 215 -13.78 17.49 -17.00
C ASP A 215 -13.06 18.53 -16.16
N LEU A 216 -13.78 19.20 -15.26
CA LEU A 216 -13.19 20.16 -14.32
C LEU A 216 -12.18 19.48 -13.37
N LYS A 217 -12.45 18.24 -12.94
CA LYS A 217 -11.52 17.41 -12.17
C LYS A 217 -10.25 17.12 -12.97
N ALA A 218 -10.37 16.67 -14.20
CA ALA A 218 -9.24 16.39 -15.07
C ALA A 218 -8.38 17.63 -15.31
N GLN A 219 -9.02 18.79 -15.57
CA GLN A 219 -8.33 20.06 -15.76
C GLN A 219 -7.57 20.52 -14.51
N ARG A 220 -8.19 20.42 -13.32
CA ARG A 220 -7.53 20.77 -12.05
C ARG A 220 -6.34 19.86 -11.76
N GLU A 221 -6.52 18.55 -11.92
CA GLU A 221 -5.46 17.56 -11.72
C GLU A 221 -4.28 17.82 -12.66
N THR A 222 -4.57 18.04 -13.95
CA THR A 222 -3.55 18.34 -14.97
C THR A 222 -2.81 19.64 -14.66
N LYS A 223 -3.52 20.72 -14.30
CA LYS A 223 -2.91 22.01 -13.96
C LYS A 223 -1.95 21.87 -12.77
N THR A 224 -2.36 21.13 -11.74
CA THR A 224 -1.54 20.89 -10.55
C THR A 224 -0.30 20.06 -10.88
N LEU A 225 -0.46 18.99 -11.67
CA LEU A 225 0.65 18.11 -12.06
C LEU A 225 1.67 18.88 -12.91
N ILE A 226 1.22 19.64 -13.91
CA ILE A 226 2.10 20.48 -14.74
C ILE A 226 2.84 21.52 -13.90
N ALA A 227 2.16 22.19 -12.97
CA ALA A 227 2.79 23.18 -12.09
C ALA A 227 3.85 22.58 -11.16
N SER A 228 3.82 21.26 -10.96
CA SER A 228 4.66 20.55 -10.00
C SER A 228 5.57 19.49 -10.63
N ASP A 229 5.66 19.48 -11.97
CA ASP A 229 6.24 18.41 -12.79
C ASP A 229 7.74 18.16 -12.52
N ARG A 230 8.44 19.18 -12.00
CA ARG A 230 9.87 19.08 -11.63
C ARG A 230 10.11 18.42 -10.27
N SER A 231 9.07 18.07 -9.52
CA SER A 231 9.19 17.48 -8.19
C SER A 231 9.39 15.98 -8.26
N GLN A 232 10.44 15.48 -7.61
CA GLN A 232 10.67 14.04 -7.46
C GLN A 232 9.61 13.34 -6.60
N ASN A 233 8.81 14.09 -5.82
CA ASN A 233 7.83 13.53 -4.88
C ASN A 233 6.38 13.80 -5.28
N ILE A 234 6.12 14.13 -6.54
CA ILE A 234 4.78 14.25 -7.12
C ILE A 234 4.75 13.40 -8.38
N VAL A 235 3.67 12.67 -8.60
CA VAL A 235 3.48 11.81 -9.78
C VAL A 235 3.65 12.66 -11.04
N THR A 236 4.50 12.22 -11.97
CA THR A 236 4.73 12.94 -13.23
C THR A 236 3.51 12.81 -14.16
N TYR A 237 3.18 13.90 -14.85
CA TYR A 237 2.13 13.92 -15.88
C TYR A 237 2.77 14.00 -17.26
N TYR A 238 2.39 13.07 -18.14
CA TYR A 238 2.96 13.00 -19.49
C TYR A 238 2.03 13.59 -20.56
N GLY A 239 0.73 13.44 -20.40
CA GLY A 239 -0.21 13.91 -21.40
C GLY A 239 -1.67 13.58 -21.11
N LYS A 240 -2.54 14.16 -21.93
CA LYS A 240 -3.99 13.97 -21.87
C LYS A 240 -4.51 13.77 -23.28
N GLU A 241 -5.40 12.81 -23.43
CA GLU A 241 -6.17 12.56 -24.65
C GLU A 241 -7.64 12.37 -24.28
N ALA A 242 -8.53 12.41 -25.27
CA ALA A 242 -9.95 12.16 -25.06
C ALA A 242 -10.57 11.54 -26.31
N ASP A 243 -11.58 10.70 -26.11
CA ASP A 243 -12.50 10.23 -27.17
C ASP A 243 -13.92 10.73 -26.84
N ASP A 244 -14.95 10.29 -27.54
CA ASP A 244 -16.32 10.78 -27.32
C ASP A 244 -16.85 10.54 -25.90
N ASP A 245 -16.40 9.47 -25.24
CA ASP A 245 -16.95 9.01 -23.96
C ASP A 245 -16.05 9.29 -22.75
N ASN A 246 -14.74 9.47 -22.95
CA ASN A 246 -13.74 9.43 -21.89
C ASN A 246 -12.61 10.45 -22.07
N ILE A 247 -12.01 10.81 -20.93
CA ILE A 247 -10.74 11.52 -20.83
C ILE A 247 -9.69 10.56 -20.28
N TYR A 248 -8.53 10.53 -20.93
CA TYR A 248 -7.39 9.71 -20.56
C TYR A 248 -6.24 10.59 -20.11
N LEU A 249 -5.71 10.34 -18.91
CA LEU A 249 -4.50 11.00 -18.41
C LEU A 249 -3.37 9.97 -18.37
N ALA A 250 -2.28 10.25 -19.07
CA ALA A 250 -1.05 9.47 -19.00
C ALA A 250 -0.19 9.98 -17.83
N LEU A 251 0.01 9.12 -16.83
CA LEU A 251 0.71 9.41 -15.59
C LEU A 251 1.89 8.46 -15.40
N GLU A 252 2.82 8.84 -14.55
CA GLU A 252 3.90 7.97 -14.10
C GLU A 252 3.38 6.64 -13.57
N ARG A 253 3.96 5.54 -14.09
CA ARG A 253 3.67 4.21 -13.57
C ARG A 253 4.39 4.04 -12.24
N CYS A 254 3.64 3.74 -11.20
CA CYS A 254 4.17 3.43 -9.88
C CYS A 254 3.99 1.94 -9.56
N ASP A 255 4.87 1.39 -8.73
CA ASP A 255 4.85 -0.04 -8.35
C ASP A 255 3.71 -0.37 -7.39
N CYS A 256 3.48 0.50 -6.40
CA CYS A 256 2.34 0.38 -5.49
C CYS A 256 1.99 1.70 -4.81
N ASN A 257 1.11 1.63 -3.81
CA ASN A 257 0.82 2.71 -2.89
C ASN A 257 1.30 2.34 -1.47
N LEU A 258 1.36 3.34 -0.58
CA LEU A 258 1.85 3.19 0.79
C LEU A 258 1.05 2.16 1.60
N ASP A 259 -0.27 2.07 1.38
CA ASP A 259 -1.13 1.09 2.04
C ASP A 259 -0.71 -0.34 1.69
N ASN A 260 -0.51 -0.60 0.39
CA ASN A 260 -0.01 -1.88 -0.12
C ASN A 260 1.38 -2.20 0.46
N LEU A 261 2.30 -1.22 0.46
CA LEU A 261 3.66 -1.41 0.99
C LEU A 261 3.64 -1.83 2.47
N ILE A 262 2.85 -1.15 3.31
CA ILE A 262 2.74 -1.47 4.74
C ILE A 262 2.07 -2.83 4.97
N GLN A 263 1.09 -3.21 4.15
CA GLN A 263 0.48 -4.54 4.22
C GLN A 263 1.43 -5.67 3.80
N MET A 264 2.36 -5.42 2.87
CA MET A 264 3.38 -6.38 2.41
C MET A 264 4.44 -6.70 3.46
N TYR A 265 4.72 -5.74 4.34
CA TYR A 265 5.69 -5.84 5.44
C TYR A 265 5.01 -5.45 6.75
N PRO A 266 4.24 -6.33 7.41
CA PRO A 266 3.63 -6.00 8.70
C PRO A 266 4.69 -5.95 9.81
N LYS A 267 4.62 -4.93 10.69
CA LYS A 267 5.59 -4.70 11.79
C LYS A 267 5.63 -5.82 12.84
N ASN A 268 4.49 -6.46 13.12
CA ASN A 268 4.37 -7.56 14.09
C ASN A 268 3.77 -8.81 13.44
N SER A 269 4.28 -9.98 13.80
CA SER A 269 3.77 -11.30 13.38
C SER A 269 2.40 -11.69 14.01
N SER A 270 1.64 -10.76 14.60
CA SER A 270 0.45 -11.08 15.40
C SER A 270 -0.86 -11.22 14.61
N ARG A 271 -1.28 -12.50 14.50
CA ARG A 271 -2.63 -13.11 14.54
C ARG A 271 -3.72 -12.79 13.51
N HIS A 272 -3.66 -11.69 12.77
CA HIS A 272 -4.55 -11.50 11.61
C HIS A 272 -3.75 -11.12 10.36
N LYS A 273 -2.92 -12.05 9.88
CA LYS A 273 -2.39 -11.95 8.51
C LYS A 273 -3.58 -12.09 7.57
N ARG A 274 -4.17 -10.96 7.15
CA ARG A 274 -5.01 -10.98 5.96
C ARG A 274 -4.15 -11.58 4.84
N PRO A 275 -4.62 -12.61 4.13
CA PRO A 275 -3.87 -13.18 3.04
C PRO A 275 -3.53 -12.07 2.05
N LEU A 276 -2.24 -11.88 1.77
CA LEU A 276 -1.80 -11.02 0.67
C LEU A 276 -2.51 -11.51 -0.59
N SER A 277 -3.15 -10.58 -1.31
CA SER A 277 -3.72 -10.88 -2.62
C SER A 277 -2.62 -11.39 -3.55
N LYS A 278 -3.00 -12.17 -4.58
CA LYS A 278 -2.05 -12.73 -5.56
C LYS A 278 -1.14 -11.64 -6.15
N GLY A 279 -1.72 -10.48 -6.50
CA GLY A 279 -0.97 -9.33 -7.02
C GLY A 279 0.04 -8.74 -6.03
N LEU A 280 -0.30 -8.62 -4.74
CA LEU A 280 0.64 -8.13 -3.73
C LEU A 280 1.79 -9.10 -3.47
N LYS A 281 1.55 -10.42 -3.57
CA LYS A 281 2.62 -11.43 -3.46
C LYS A 281 3.60 -11.34 -4.62
N GLU A 282 3.11 -11.12 -5.82
CA GLU A 282 3.95 -10.96 -7.02
C GLU A 282 4.77 -9.68 -6.93
N LEU A 283 4.15 -8.58 -6.55
CA LEU A 283 4.86 -7.32 -6.32
C LEU A 283 5.94 -7.44 -5.22
N LYS A 284 5.67 -8.19 -4.14
CA LYS A 284 6.66 -8.46 -3.10
C LYS A 284 7.91 -9.13 -3.65
N LYS A 285 7.77 -10.03 -4.64
CA LYS A 285 8.91 -10.66 -5.30
C LYS A 285 9.73 -9.65 -6.10
N THR A 286 9.07 -8.68 -6.74
CA THR A 286 9.73 -7.61 -7.50
C THR A 286 10.48 -6.63 -6.62
N ILE A 287 9.87 -6.18 -5.52
CA ILE A 287 10.49 -5.21 -4.59
C ILE A 287 11.59 -5.87 -3.73
N GLY A 288 11.48 -7.18 -3.48
CA GLY A 288 12.43 -7.91 -2.62
C GLY A 288 12.13 -7.72 -1.12
N ASP A 289 12.85 -8.43 -0.26
CA ASP A 289 12.62 -8.35 1.17
C ASP A 289 13.29 -7.10 1.77
N ILE A 290 12.47 -6.12 2.16
CA ILE A 290 12.92 -4.86 2.76
C ILE A 290 12.53 -4.81 4.23
N LYS A 291 13.39 -4.20 5.05
CA LYS A 291 13.06 -3.91 6.45
C LYS A 291 12.62 -2.46 6.59
N LEU A 292 11.38 -2.24 7.02
CA LEU A 292 10.82 -0.89 7.22
C LEU A 292 10.93 -0.38 8.67
N TRP A 293 11.01 -1.27 9.67
CA TRP A 293 11.17 -0.89 11.09
C TRP A 293 12.33 -1.62 11.74
N LYS A 294 13.04 -0.93 12.64
CA LYS A 294 14.12 -1.51 13.44
C LYS A 294 13.50 -2.43 14.50
N GLU A 295 13.96 -3.68 14.56
CA GLU A 295 13.43 -4.72 15.44
C GLU A 295 13.40 -4.27 16.91
N ASN A 296 12.36 -4.63 17.66
CA ASN A 296 12.17 -4.27 19.07
C ASN A 296 12.17 -2.76 19.38
N THR A 297 12.00 -1.89 18.37
CA THR A 297 11.88 -0.44 18.56
C THR A 297 10.63 0.13 17.88
N CYS A 298 10.23 1.34 18.28
CA CYS A 298 9.23 2.11 17.56
C CYS A 298 9.80 2.89 16.37
N ARG A 299 11.09 2.72 16.01
CA ARG A 299 11.78 3.55 15.02
C ARG A 299 11.78 2.93 13.61
N PRO A 300 11.61 3.75 12.56
CA PRO A 300 11.72 3.32 11.17
C PRO A 300 13.17 3.02 10.78
N PHE A 301 13.36 2.14 9.80
CA PHE A 301 14.61 2.08 9.03
C PHE A 301 14.76 3.31 8.12
N PRO A 302 15.96 3.63 7.63
CA PRO A 302 16.21 4.75 6.72
C PRO A 302 15.24 4.80 5.54
N ILE A 303 14.94 3.66 4.91
CA ILE A 303 14.00 3.58 3.78
C ILE A 303 12.63 4.17 4.15
N LEU A 304 12.03 3.76 5.27
CA LEU A 304 10.71 4.29 5.69
C LEU A 304 10.80 5.76 6.12
N ARG A 305 11.89 6.18 6.77
CA ARG A 305 12.15 7.59 7.10
C ARG A 305 12.20 8.44 5.83
N ASP A 306 12.90 7.99 4.81
CA ASP A 306 13.12 8.72 3.56
C ASP A 306 11.83 8.77 2.72
N LEU A 307 11.03 7.70 2.71
CA LEU A 307 9.67 7.72 2.15
C LEU A 307 8.79 8.74 2.85
N MET A 308 8.75 8.74 4.19
CA MET A 308 7.98 9.73 4.94
C MET A 308 8.46 11.16 4.65
N ARG A 309 9.78 11.39 4.57
CA ARG A 309 10.36 12.68 4.18
C ARG A 309 9.93 13.08 2.75
N GLY A 310 9.88 12.13 1.82
CA GLY A 310 9.37 12.32 0.46
C GLY A 310 7.92 12.79 0.43
N MET A 311 7.06 12.23 1.27
CA MET A 311 5.66 12.68 1.41
C MET A 311 5.59 14.15 1.84
N VAL A 312 6.38 14.55 2.84
CA VAL A 312 6.43 15.96 3.29
C VAL A 312 7.00 16.86 2.20
N SER A 313 8.01 16.39 1.47
CA SER A 313 8.67 17.12 0.38
C SER A 313 7.68 17.44 -0.75
N GLY A 314 6.93 16.43 -1.21
CA GLY A 314 5.87 16.61 -2.21
C GLY A 314 4.81 17.60 -1.73
N LEU A 315 4.40 17.49 -0.46
CA LEU A 315 3.37 18.38 0.09
C LEU A 315 3.86 19.83 0.20
N ASN A 316 5.12 20.03 0.60
CA ASN A 316 5.74 21.34 0.67
C ASN A 316 5.80 22.02 -0.71
N VAL A 317 6.09 21.27 -1.77
CA VAL A 317 6.05 21.80 -3.15
C VAL A 317 4.64 22.26 -3.51
N LEU A 318 3.62 21.44 -3.25
CA LEU A 318 2.22 21.82 -3.50
C LEU A 318 1.83 23.08 -2.72
N HIS A 319 2.11 23.12 -1.42
CA HIS A 319 1.75 24.22 -0.55
C HIS A 319 2.45 25.54 -0.94
N LYS A 320 3.73 25.48 -1.35
CA LYS A 320 4.45 26.66 -1.88
C LYS A 320 3.85 27.18 -3.18
N SER A 321 3.29 26.31 -4.00
CA SER A 321 2.56 26.68 -5.21
C SER A 321 1.11 27.11 -4.96
N GLY A 322 0.69 27.25 -3.70
CA GLY A 322 -0.68 27.62 -3.32
C GLY A 322 -1.71 26.50 -3.54
N ILE A 323 -1.26 25.26 -3.69
CA ILE A 323 -2.09 24.10 -3.99
C ILE A 323 -2.32 23.31 -2.70
N VAL A 324 -3.60 23.06 -2.37
CA VAL A 324 -4.02 22.15 -1.29
C VAL A 324 -4.38 20.81 -1.91
N HIS A 325 -3.86 19.71 -1.39
CA HIS A 325 -4.08 18.37 -1.95
C HIS A 325 -5.52 17.88 -1.71
N ARG A 326 -6.07 18.06 -0.50
CA ARG A 326 -7.49 17.77 -0.13
C ARG A 326 -7.93 16.31 -0.14
N HIS A 327 -7.06 15.39 -0.54
CA HIS A 327 -7.38 13.96 -0.63
C HIS A 327 -6.19 13.06 -0.28
N LEU A 328 -5.37 13.51 0.66
CA LEU A 328 -4.29 12.68 1.20
C LEU A 328 -4.88 11.47 1.91
N LYS A 329 -4.31 10.31 1.59
CA LYS A 329 -4.54 9.01 2.24
C LYS A 329 -3.44 8.06 1.80
N PRO A 330 -3.17 6.96 2.52
CA PRO A 330 -2.14 6.00 2.12
C PRO A 330 -2.30 5.45 0.70
N GLN A 331 -3.53 5.32 0.18
CA GLN A 331 -3.78 4.83 -1.18
C GLN A 331 -3.42 5.84 -2.30
N ASN A 332 -3.23 7.12 -1.96
CA ASN A 332 -2.87 8.18 -2.90
C ASN A 332 -1.40 8.61 -2.77
N ILE A 333 -0.63 7.91 -1.93
CA ILE A 333 0.82 8.04 -1.86
C ILE A 333 1.40 6.84 -2.59
N PHE A 334 1.93 7.09 -3.76
CA PHE A 334 2.50 6.07 -4.63
C PHE A 334 3.97 5.83 -4.30
N ILE A 335 4.42 4.61 -4.53
CA ILE A 335 5.78 4.14 -4.28
C ILE A 335 6.37 3.69 -5.61
N ILE A 336 7.55 4.19 -5.92
CA ILE A 336 8.36 3.76 -7.06
C ILE A 336 9.64 3.13 -6.53
N HIS A 337 10.01 2.01 -7.14
CA HIS A 337 11.23 1.29 -6.91
C HIS A 337 12.16 1.46 -8.11
N GLU A 338 13.18 2.30 -7.94
CA GLU A 338 14.20 2.54 -8.96
C GLU A 338 15.59 2.32 -8.37
N SER A 339 16.40 1.52 -9.07
CA SER A 339 17.82 1.28 -8.74
C SER A 339 18.07 0.86 -7.28
N GLY A 340 17.17 0.06 -6.69
CA GLY A 340 17.28 -0.40 -5.30
C GLY A 340 16.83 0.60 -4.24
N THR A 341 16.25 1.73 -4.65
CA THR A 341 15.71 2.76 -3.74
C THR A 341 14.21 2.90 -3.89
N LEU A 342 13.51 3.19 -2.79
CA LEU A 342 12.08 3.48 -2.80
C LEU A 342 11.84 4.98 -2.68
N CYS A 343 10.98 5.51 -3.54
CA CYS A 343 10.58 6.92 -3.53
C CYS A 343 9.06 7.05 -3.34
N ALA A 344 8.65 7.97 -2.46
CA ALA A 344 7.24 8.31 -2.28
C ALA A 344 6.84 9.48 -3.17
N LYS A 345 5.72 9.33 -3.89
CA LYS A 345 5.13 10.37 -4.74
C LYS A 345 3.65 10.61 -4.43
N LEU A 346 3.27 11.87 -4.30
CA LEU A 346 1.87 12.25 -4.12
C LEU A 346 1.13 12.21 -5.46
N GLY A 347 -0.09 11.66 -5.46
CA GLY A 347 -0.94 11.63 -6.65
C GLY A 347 -2.44 11.77 -6.33
N ASP A 348 -3.27 11.73 -7.38
CA ASP A 348 -4.74 11.85 -7.29
C ASP A 348 -5.22 13.13 -6.58
N MET A 349 -4.69 14.27 -7.04
CA MET A 349 -5.02 15.62 -6.55
C MET A 349 -6.33 16.17 -7.16
N GLY A 350 -7.01 15.39 -8.01
CA GLY A 350 -8.21 15.83 -8.76
C GLY A 350 -9.52 15.80 -7.96
N ILE A 351 -9.55 15.26 -6.74
CA ILE A 351 -10.81 15.01 -6.02
C ILE A 351 -11.17 16.18 -5.09
N SER A 352 -11.91 17.15 -5.63
CA SER A 352 -12.76 18.04 -4.82
C SER A 352 -14.22 17.63 -5.00
N ARG A 353 -14.75 16.76 -4.13
CA ARG A 353 -16.22 16.63 -3.99
C ARG A 353 -16.67 16.21 -2.59
N ARG A 354 -17.55 17.04 -2.01
CA ARG A 354 -18.53 16.66 -0.98
C ARG A 354 -19.42 15.58 -1.58
N LEU A 355 -19.19 14.31 -1.28
CA LEU A 355 -20.22 13.29 -1.44
C LEU A 355 -19.96 12.11 -0.49
N ARG A 356 -21.06 11.69 0.12
CA ARG A 356 -21.22 10.73 1.19
C ARG A 356 -20.60 9.38 0.81
N ALA A 357 -19.36 9.15 1.24
CA ALA A 357 -18.83 7.81 1.40
C ALA A 357 -18.38 7.69 2.87
N TYR A 358 -19.27 7.12 3.68
CA TYR A 358 -19.11 6.91 5.12
C TYR A 358 -17.80 6.19 5.51
N ARG A 359 -17.07 5.59 4.56
CA ARG A 359 -15.81 4.86 4.80
C ARG A 359 -14.52 5.70 4.70
N ASN A 360 -14.57 6.96 4.26
CA ASN A 360 -13.37 7.80 4.06
C ASN A 360 -13.22 8.96 5.06
N HIS A 361 -14.10 9.09 6.06
CA HIS A 361 -14.03 10.19 7.04
C HIS A 361 -12.81 10.12 7.95
N GLY A 362 -12.20 8.94 8.08
CA GLY A 362 -11.15 8.74 9.07
C GLY A 362 -9.85 9.52 8.84
N TRP A 363 -9.62 10.08 7.65
CA TRP A 363 -8.40 10.82 7.29
C TRP A 363 -8.60 12.34 7.25
N LYS A 364 -9.84 12.81 7.47
CA LYS A 364 -10.20 14.22 7.32
C LYS A 364 -9.87 15.01 8.57
N ALA A 365 -9.43 16.26 8.38
CA ALA A 365 -9.19 17.19 9.47
C ALA A 365 -10.50 17.65 10.13
N PRO A 366 -10.49 18.02 11.42
CA PRO A 366 -11.68 18.48 12.14
C PRO A 366 -12.43 19.62 11.43
N GLU A 367 -11.71 20.64 10.96
CA GLU A 367 -12.28 21.81 10.28
C GLU A 367 -12.90 21.48 8.92
N GLU A 368 -12.40 20.44 8.23
CA GLU A 368 -13.03 19.95 7.00
C GLU A 368 -14.38 19.28 7.30
N LEU A 369 -14.47 18.62 8.46
CA LEU A 369 -15.66 17.91 8.91
C LEU A 369 -16.72 18.83 9.54
N LEU A 370 -16.28 19.94 10.16
CA LEU A 370 -17.14 20.93 10.83
C LEU A 370 -17.60 22.02 9.84
N ASP A 371 -16.65 22.73 9.24
CA ASP A 371 -16.92 23.97 8.49
C ASP A 371 -16.75 23.79 6.97
N GLY A 372 -16.17 22.66 6.56
CA GLY A 372 -15.83 22.41 5.16
C GLY A 372 -14.73 23.31 4.62
N GLN A 373 -13.95 23.94 5.51
CA GLN A 373 -12.78 24.74 5.13
C GLN A 373 -11.72 23.86 4.47
N GLN A 374 -11.04 24.40 3.46
CA GLN A 374 -9.99 23.70 2.72
C GLN A 374 -8.72 24.54 2.72
N THR A 375 -7.84 24.28 3.68
CA THR A 375 -6.59 25.01 3.89
C THR A 375 -5.41 24.05 3.82
N THR A 376 -4.19 24.56 3.64
CA THR A 376 -2.98 23.72 3.70
C THR A 376 -2.82 23.01 5.05
N ALA A 377 -3.34 23.59 6.13
CA ALA A 377 -3.35 22.98 7.47
C ALA A 377 -4.16 21.68 7.54
N MET A 378 -5.18 21.51 6.70
CA MET A 378 -5.95 20.25 6.65
C MET A 378 -5.06 19.10 6.16
N ASP A 379 -4.24 19.35 5.14
CA ASP A 379 -3.33 18.34 4.59
C ASP A 379 -2.26 17.97 5.62
N LEU A 380 -1.84 18.92 6.45
CA LEU A 380 -0.86 18.71 7.52
C LEU A 380 -1.42 17.84 8.64
N PHE A 381 -2.70 17.99 9.00
CA PHE A 381 -3.37 17.07 9.92
C PHE A 381 -3.40 15.66 9.35
N THR A 382 -3.85 15.51 8.09
CA THR A 382 -3.90 14.21 7.43
C THR A 382 -2.50 13.59 7.28
N LEU A 383 -1.48 14.40 6.99
CA LEU A 383 -0.09 13.98 6.97
C LEU A 383 0.34 13.43 8.34
N GLY A 384 0.01 14.10 9.45
CA GLY A 384 0.28 13.60 10.80
C GLY A 384 -0.30 12.20 11.05
N CYS A 385 -1.54 11.97 10.62
CA CYS A 385 -2.18 10.65 10.67
C CYS A 385 -1.47 9.60 9.80
N ILE A 386 -0.98 10.00 8.61
CA ILE A 386 -0.26 9.10 7.69
C ILE A 386 1.15 8.77 8.22
N LEU A 387 1.85 9.72 8.85
CA LEU A 387 3.13 9.47 9.50
C LEU A 387 2.96 8.48 10.66
N PHE A 388 1.92 8.64 11.48
CA PHE A 388 1.57 7.67 12.52
C PHE A 388 1.27 6.29 11.91
N PHE A 389 0.46 6.22 10.86
CA PHE A 389 0.14 4.99 10.13
C PHE A 389 1.39 4.27 9.62
N SER A 390 2.35 5.04 9.10
CA SER A 390 3.63 4.54 8.60
C SER A 390 4.49 3.95 9.73
N ILE A 391 4.65 4.68 10.83
CA ILE A 391 5.50 4.27 11.97
C ILE A 391 4.91 3.07 12.72
N THR A 392 3.58 2.99 12.82
CA THR A 392 2.88 1.93 13.56
C THR A 392 2.56 0.69 12.72
N GLY A 393 2.82 0.73 11.41
CA GLY A 393 2.54 -0.40 10.52
C GLY A 393 1.05 -0.61 10.28
N GLY A 394 0.29 0.48 10.13
CA GLY A 394 -1.10 0.43 9.68
C GLY A 394 -2.14 0.95 10.67
N LYS A 395 -1.75 1.42 11.86
CA LYS A 395 -2.68 1.94 12.87
C LYS A 395 -2.98 3.42 12.63
N HIS A 396 -4.07 3.91 13.21
CA HIS A 396 -4.48 5.29 13.09
C HIS A 396 -4.55 5.94 14.47
N PRO A 397 -4.11 7.20 14.66
CA PRO A 397 -4.08 7.83 15.99
C PRO A 397 -5.48 8.03 16.59
N PHE A 398 -6.53 7.91 15.77
CA PHE A 398 -7.94 8.06 16.15
C PHE A 398 -8.74 6.75 16.00
N GLY A 399 -8.09 5.59 16.10
CA GLY A 399 -8.76 4.27 16.09
C GLY A 399 -9.30 3.77 14.74
N GLU A 400 -10.01 2.63 14.76
CA GLU A 400 -10.46 1.89 13.56
C GLU A 400 -11.95 2.06 13.19
N GLN A 401 -12.84 2.54 14.09
CA GLN A 401 -14.29 2.69 13.85
C GLN A 401 -14.78 4.13 14.10
N ASP A 402 -15.72 4.63 13.29
CA ASP A 402 -16.42 5.94 13.40
C ASP A 402 -15.64 7.02 14.16
N ARG A 403 -14.52 7.43 13.55
CA ARG A 403 -13.55 8.34 14.15
C ARG A 403 -14.23 9.70 14.43
N ASN A 404 -14.57 9.96 15.69
CA ASN A 404 -15.15 11.22 16.16
C ASN A 404 -14.12 12.36 16.21
N ILE A 405 -13.35 12.53 15.12
CA ILE A 405 -12.35 13.59 14.92
C ILE A 405 -12.99 14.99 15.02
N LYS A 406 -14.33 15.08 14.89
CA LYS A 406 -15.10 16.32 15.06
C LYS A 406 -15.11 16.85 16.50
N SER A 407 -14.93 15.99 17.51
CA SER A 407 -14.97 16.41 18.90
C SER A 407 -13.57 16.77 19.40
N LYS A 408 -13.43 17.95 19.98
CA LYS A 408 -12.20 18.40 20.64
C LYS A 408 -11.82 17.54 21.84
N ASP A 409 -12.80 16.87 22.45
CA ASP A 409 -12.60 15.96 23.58
C ASP A 409 -12.07 14.59 23.13
N TYR A 410 -12.17 14.26 21.84
CA TYR A 410 -11.66 13.02 21.29
C TYR A 410 -10.15 13.13 21.01
N LYS A 411 -9.36 12.71 21.99
CA LYS A 411 -7.90 12.82 21.94
C LYS A 411 -7.27 11.73 21.07
N PRO A 412 -6.22 12.06 20.31
CA PRO A 412 -5.42 11.05 19.62
C PRO A 412 -4.71 10.15 20.62
N ASP A 413 -4.64 8.87 20.30
CA ASP A 413 -3.90 7.87 21.04
C ASP A 413 -2.51 7.65 20.40
N LEU A 414 -1.48 8.12 21.09
CA LEU A 414 -0.09 8.06 20.64
C LEU A 414 0.76 7.02 21.39
N HIS A 415 0.17 6.13 22.19
CA HIS A 415 0.92 5.16 23.01
C HIS A 415 1.88 4.28 22.18
N LEU A 416 1.49 3.92 20.95
CA LEU A 416 2.31 3.09 20.06
C LEU A 416 3.64 3.73 19.65
N ILE A 417 3.77 5.05 19.81
CA ILE A 417 4.99 5.80 19.50
C ILE A 417 5.58 6.50 20.72
N GLU A 418 5.10 6.23 21.94
CA GLU A 418 5.53 6.93 23.17
C GLU A 418 7.06 6.85 23.40
N LYS A 419 7.68 5.72 23.00
CA LYS A 419 9.12 5.48 23.12
C LYS A 419 9.94 6.09 21.98
N PHE A 420 9.29 6.88 21.12
CA PHE A 420 9.91 7.60 20.01
C PHE A 420 9.58 9.10 20.11
N PRO A 421 10.30 9.84 20.97
CA PRO A 421 9.98 11.23 21.30
C PRO A 421 9.91 12.15 20.07
N GLU A 422 10.81 11.98 19.09
CA GLU A 422 10.82 12.78 17.87
C GLU A 422 9.53 12.59 17.05
N ALA A 423 8.95 11.38 17.05
CA ALA A 423 7.69 11.12 16.38
C ALA A 423 6.51 11.68 17.16
N VAL A 424 6.51 11.55 18.50
CA VAL A 424 5.47 12.12 19.36
C VAL A 424 5.40 13.63 19.19
N ASP A 425 6.53 14.32 19.26
CA ASP A 425 6.60 15.78 19.12
C ASP A 425 6.02 16.25 17.78
N LEU A 426 6.50 15.68 16.67
CA LEU A 426 6.04 16.09 15.36
C LEU A 426 4.58 15.73 15.11
N ILE A 427 4.19 14.46 15.35
CA ILE A 427 2.84 13.99 15.04
C ILE A 427 1.81 14.71 15.90
N SER A 428 2.07 14.90 17.20
CA SER A 428 1.17 15.64 18.08
C SER A 428 0.99 17.10 17.64
N SER A 429 2.03 17.75 17.11
CA SER A 429 1.94 19.11 16.55
C SER A 429 1.11 19.17 15.26
N LEU A 430 1.19 18.13 14.41
CA LEU A 430 0.47 18.05 13.14
C LEU A 430 -1.02 17.77 13.33
N ILE A 431 -1.38 16.91 14.29
CA ILE A 431 -2.76 16.47 14.52
C ILE A 431 -3.52 17.32 15.54
N LYS A 432 -3.02 18.52 15.84
CA LYS A 432 -3.72 19.48 16.71
C LYS A 432 -5.10 19.80 16.14
N PHE A 433 -6.07 19.94 17.05
CA PHE A 433 -7.45 20.27 16.68
C PHE A 433 -7.51 21.62 15.94
N GLU A 434 -6.89 22.65 16.50
CA GLU A 434 -6.84 23.99 15.89
C GLU A 434 -5.88 24.02 14.69
N ALA A 435 -6.39 24.41 13.52
CA ALA A 435 -5.61 24.42 12.27
C ALA A 435 -4.41 25.39 12.31
N GLY A 436 -4.56 26.54 12.99
CA GLY A 436 -3.51 27.56 13.09
C GLY A 436 -2.31 27.17 13.96
N GLU A 437 -2.45 26.14 14.79
CA GLU A 437 -1.36 25.66 15.66
C GLU A 437 -0.46 24.62 14.97
N ARG A 438 -0.81 24.18 13.76
CA ARG A 438 -0.09 23.14 13.02
C ARG A 438 1.11 23.77 12.28
N PRO A 439 2.28 23.11 12.27
CA PRO A 439 3.45 23.64 11.58
C PRO A 439 3.30 23.56 10.06
N GLN A 440 3.85 24.54 9.34
CA GLN A 440 3.93 24.51 7.88
C GLN A 440 4.82 23.35 7.37
N ALA A 441 4.55 22.84 6.17
CA ALA A 441 5.28 21.72 5.57
C ALA A 441 6.80 21.93 5.49
N ASN A 442 7.26 23.17 5.27
CA ASN A 442 8.68 23.52 5.29
C ASN A 442 9.32 23.28 6.68
N LYS A 443 8.63 23.58 7.77
CA LYS A 443 9.11 23.35 9.15
C LYS A 443 9.11 21.87 9.48
N VAL A 444 8.09 21.14 9.03
CA VAL A 444 8.00 19.68 9.15
C VAL A 444 9.22 19.01 8.50
N LEU A 445 9.64 19.45 7.31
CA LEU A 445 10.82 18.89 6.60
C LEU A 445 12.14 18.99 7.38
N HIS A 446 12.29 20.02 8.22
CA HIS A 446 13.52 20.25 8.98
C HIS A 446 13.51 19.57 10.36
N HIS A 447 12.38 19.00 10.75
CA HIS A 447 12.20 18.35 12.04
C HIS A 447 13.19 17.17 12.25
N PRO A 448 13.75 16.99 13.46
CA PRO A 448 14.73 15.92 13.76
C PRO A 448 14.26 14.49 13.48
N LEU A 449 12.95 14.26 13.37
CA LEU A 449 12.39 12.96 12.93
C LEU A 449 13.00 12.48 11.60
N PHE A 450 13.33 13.42 10.71
CA PHE A 450 13.84 13.14 9.37
C PHE A 450 15.36 13.24 9.26
N TRP A 451 16.09 13.41 10.36
CA TRP A 451 17.55 13.45 10.32
C TRP A 451 18.10 12.03 10.19
N ASP A 452 19.13 11.89 9.35
CA ASP A 452 19.89 10.65 9.26
C ASP A 452 20.85 10.50 10.44
N ALA A 453 21.42 9.29 10.60
CA ALA A 453 22.36 9.01 11.69
C ALA A 453 23.56 9.97 11.67
N LYS A 454 24.05 10.34 10.47
CA LYS A 454 25.17 11.26 10.32
C LYS A 454 24.84 12.64 10.90
N LYS A 455 23.73 13.26 10.51
CA LYS A 455 23.29 14.58 11.00
C LYS A 455 22.97 14.56 12.49
N ARG A 456 22.36 13.47 12.99
CA ARG A 456 22.11 13.28 14.42
C ARG A 456 23.41 13.26 15.22
N LEU A 457 24.39 12.49 14.78
CA LEU A 457 25.69 12.41 15.43
C LEU A 457 26.50 13.71 15.32
N GLU A 458 26.42 14.42 14.18
CA GLU A 458 27.02 15.75 14.02
C GLU A 458 26.45 16.75 15.02
N PHE A 459 25.13 16.75 15.20
CA PHE A 459 24.46 17.57 16.20
C PHE A 459 24.92 17.28 17.63
N LEU A 460 25.01 16.01 18.02
CA LEU A 460 25.50 15.61 19.34
C LEU A 460 26.97 16.00 19.56
N CYS A 461 27.81 15.83 18.53
CA CYS A 461 29.23 16.22 18.57
C CYS A 461 29.39 17.75 18.68
N ALA A 462 28.63 18.51 17.90
CA ALA A 462 28.60 19.97 17.94
C ALA A 462 28.19 20.46 19.34
N THR A 463 27.18 19.83 19.93
CA THR A 463 26.75 20.10 21.31
C THR A 463 27.85 19.81 22.32
N SER A 464 28.50 18.64 22.22
CA SER A 464 29.64 18.29 23.08
C SER A 464 30.78 19.31 23.01
N ASN A 465 31.09 19.79 21.80
CA ASN A 465 32.13 20.80 21.58
C ASN A 465 31.77 22.14 22.21
N SER A 466 30.53 22.61 22.04
CA SER A 466 30.05 23.87 22.64
C SER A 466 30.19 23.84 24.16
N VAL A 467 29.70 22.78 24.80
CA VAL A 467 29.74 22.61 26.26
C VAL A 467 31.19 22.49 26.80
N THR A 468 32.10 21.90 26.03
CA THR A 468 33.52 21.80 26.41
C THR A 468 34.22 23.16 26.37
N LYS A 469 33.94 23.99 25.35
CA LYS A 469 34.46 25.36 25.26
C LYS A 469 33.95 26.24 26.41
N GLU A 470 32.67 26.11 26.76
CA GLU A 470 32.09 26.82 27.90
C GLU A 470 32.74 26.43 29.24
N SER A 471 33.07 25.14 29.43
CA SER A 471 33.69 24.64 30.66
C SER A 471 35.14 25.12 30.86
N THR A 472 35.83 25.52 29.79
CA THR A 472 37.23 25.98 29.82
C THR A 472 37.35 27.50 29.90
N SER A 473 36.27 28.24 29.65
CA SER A 473 36.28 29.70 29.52
C SER A 473 35.72 30.45 30.74
N LEU A 474 35.34 29.77 31.83
CA LEU A 474 34.66 30.39 32.98
C LEU A 474 35.30 30.05 34.32
N SER A 475 35.47 31.08 35.15
CA SER A 475 35.71 31.00 36.60
C SER A 475 34.55 30.25 37.29
N ASP A 476 34.88 29.41 38.28
CA ASP A 476 34.04 28.37 38.93
C ASP A 476 32.62 28.74 39.44
N ASN A 477 32.19 30.00 39.37
CA ASN A 477 30.93 30.46 40.00
C ASN A 477 29.73 30.69 39.06
N LYS A 478 29.81 30.35 37.77
CA LYS A 478 28.63 30.30 36.88
C LYS A 478 28.69 29.08 35.96
N LYS A 479 28.03 27.98 36.34
CA LYS A 479 27.62 26.97 35.35
C LYS A 479 26.78 27.68 34.28
N THR A 480 27.17 27.58 33.01
CA THR A 480 26.41 28.17 31.90
C THR A 480 24.98 27.62 31.86
N THR A 481 24.07 28.42 31.32
CA THR A 481 22.66 28.03 31.10
C THR A 481 22.57 26.73 30.30
N LEU A 482 23.44 26.52 29.30
CA LEU A 482 23.43 25.29 28.49
C LEU A 482 23.86 24.05 29.29
N LEU A 483 25.03 24.07 29.95
CA LEU A 483 25.51 22.92 30.72
C LEU A 483 24.56 22.56 31.87
N SER A 484 24.09 23.57 32.61
CA SER A 484 23.14 23.35 33.71
C SER A 484 21.82 22.75 33.22
N ARG A 485 21.28 23.24 32.09
CA ARG A 485 20.07 22.67 31.48
C ARG A 485 20.31 21.26 30.94
N LEU A 486 21.45 20.97 30.34
CA LEU A 486 21.81 19.61 29.91
C LEU A 486 21.87 18.64 31.08
N GLU A 487 22.59 18.97 32.15
CA GLU A 487 22.68 18.08 33.31
C GLU A 487 21.34 17.91 34.04
N SER A 488 20.43 18.88 33.96
CA SER A 488 19.06 18.72 34.48
C SER A 488 18.27 17.60 33.79
N THR A 489 18.66 17.19 32.57
CA THR A 489 18.03 16.08 31.84
C THR A 489 18.58 14.70 32.23
N ALA A 490 19.63 14.62 33.05
CA ALA A 490 20.33 13.37 33.37
C ALA A 490 19.41 12.27 33.92
N ILE A 491 18.47 12.60 34.82
CA ILE A 491 17.52 11.62 35.38
C ILE A 491 16.63 11.02 34.29
N LYS A 492 16.18 11.84 33.33
CA LYS A 492 15.34 11.37 32.22
C LYS A 492 16.14 10.49 31.26
N ILE A 493 17.35 10.93 30.89
CA ILE A 493 18.18 10.28 29.87
C ILE A 493 18.80 8.99 30.39
N LEU A 494 19.44 9.05 31.57
CA LEU A 494 20.20 7.94 32.14
C LEU A 494 19.32 6.98 32.95
N GLY A 495 18.17 7.47 33.40
CA GLY A 495 17.27 6.77 34.30
C GLY A 495 17.59 7.03 35.77
N LYS A 496 16.56 6.85 36.62
CA LYS A 496 16.66 6.98 38.07
C LYS A 496 17.22 5.69 38.68
N PHE A 497 18.22 5.81 39.56
CA PHE A 497 18.72 4.70 40.38
C PHE A 497 18.06 4.70 41.75
N SER A 498 18.07 5.87 42.42
CA SER A 498 17.42 6.10 43.72
C SER A 498 16.90 7.55 43.79
N PRO A 499 16.14 7.96 44.83
CA PRO A 499 15.82 9.37 45.03
C PRO A 499 17.09 10.23 44.98
N GLY A 500 17.12 11.23 44.10
CA GLY A 500 18.26 12.13 43.92
C GLY A 500 19.50 11.53 43.20
N LYS A 501 19.51 10.25 42.80
CA LYS A 501 20.65 9.63 42.09
C LYS A 501 20.25 9.07 40.72
N VAL A 502 21.12 9.33 39.74
CA VAL A 502 21.01 8.80 38.37
C VAL A 502 21.71 7.45 38.23
N LYS A 503 21.27 6.62 37.30
CA LYS A 503 22.04 5.45 36.87
C LYS A 503 23.30 5.89 36.15
N TYR A 504 24.33 5.06 36.18
CA TYR A 504 25.55 5.30 35.44
C TYR A 504 25.39 4.85 33.98
N TRP A 505 25.77 5.72 33.04
CA TRP A 505 25.72 5.34 31.62
C TRP A 505 26.73 4.24 31.27
N SER A 506 27.83 4.11 32.02
CA SER A 506 28.85 3.07 31.82
C SER A 506 28.33 1.66 32.09
N GLU A 507 27.26 1.50 32.86
CA GLU A 507 26.60 0.22 33.09
C GLU A 507 25.71 -0.20 31.91
N GLN A 508 25.30 0.77 31.08
CA GLN A 508 24.36 0.57 29.97
C GLN A 508 25.06 0.44 28.62
N ILE A 509 26.32 0.89 28.54
CA ILE A 509 27.18 0.76 27.36
C ILE A 509 28.31 -0.24 27.62
N LEU A 510 28.90 -0.73 26.52
CA LEU A 510 29.99 -1.71 26.47
C LEU A 510 29.64 -3.03 27.19
N ASN A 511 30.09 -4.16 26.67
CA ASN A 511 29.99 -5.42 27.41
C ASN A 511 31.15 -5.52 28.41
N ASP A 512 31.04 -6.42 29.39
CA ASP A 512 32.05 -6.55 30.45
C ASP A 512 33.42 -6.98 29.91
N LYS A 513 33.42 -7.79 28.84
CA LYS A 513 34.64 -8.18 28.14
C LYS A 513 35.40 -6.96 27.61
N ILE A 514 34.74 -6.06 26.88
CA ILE A 514 35.39 -4.84 26.33
C ILE A 514 35.86 -3.94 27.47
N LYS A 515 35.11 -3.84 28.57
CA LYS A 515 35.53 -3.04 29.73
C LYS A 515 36.80 -3.60 30.39
N GLN A 516 36.94 -4.93 30.41
CA GLN A 516 38.11 -5.62 30.95
C GLN A 516 39.32 -5.54 30.01
N ASP A 517 39.11 -5.79 28.71
CA ASP A 517 40.16 -5.82 27.70
C ASP A 517 40.68 -4.40 27.37
N TYR A 518 39.80 -3.39 27.47
CA TYR A 518 40.09 -2.01 27.08
C TYR A 518 39.63 -0.98 28.14
N PRO A 519 40.14 -1.04 29.38
CA PRO A 519 39.66 -0.20 30.49
C PRO A 519 39.92 1.31 30.26
N TYR A 520 40.93 1.66 29.48
CA TYR A 520 41.28 3.04 29.15
C TYR A 520 40.15 3.80 28.43
N ILE A 521 39.23 3.08 27.76
CA ILE A 521 38.12 3.67 26.99
C ILE A 521 37.17 4.47 27.90
N LEU A 522 37.02 4.05 29.15
CA LEU A 522 36.16 4.69 30.13
C LEU A 522 36.93 5.62 31.09
N TRP A 523 38.24 5.78 30.92
CA TRP A 523 39.06 6.56 31.83
C TRP A 523 38.74 8.07 31.75
N GLY A 524 38.61 8.71 32.92
CA GLY A 524 38.43 10.16 33.04
C GLY A 524 37.00 10.66 32.79
N TYR A 525 36.02 9.76 32.68
CA TYR A 525 34.62 10.13 32.50
C TYR A 525 33.80 10.05 33.81
N LYS A 526 32.86 10.99 33.98
CA LYS A 526 31.87 10.98 35.06
C LYS A 526 30.61 10.27 34.56
N PHE A 527 30.33 9.08 35.09
CA PHE A 527 29.26 8.22 34.57
C PHE A 527 27.83 8.68 34.88
N GLY A 528 27.66 9.64 35.79
CA GLY A 528 26.37 10.28 36.05
C GLY A 528 26.12 11.57 35.24
N SER A 529 27.04 11.98 34.37
CA SER A 529 26.97 13.26 33.65
C SER A 529 26.59 13.07 32.18
N VAL A 530 25.61 13.85 31.71
CA VAL A 530 25.19 13.88 30.31
C VAL A 530 26.27 14.52 29.44
N GLN A 531 26.94 15.57 29.92
CA GLN A 531 28.08 16.18 29.23
C GLN A 531 29.17 15.14 28.93
N HIS A 532 29.52 14.31 29.92
CA HIS A 532 30.55 13.31 29.77
C HIS A 532 30.11 12.16 28.84
N LEU A 533 28.82 11.80 28.82
CA LEU A 533 28.28 10.88 27.83
C LEU A 533 28.39 11.44 26.40
N LEU A 534 28.02 12.72 26.19
CA LEU A 534 28.19 13.38 24.88
C LEU A 534 29.66 13.46 24.46
N ARG A 535 30.57 13.73 25.41
CA ARG A 535 32.02 13.72 25.18
C ARG A 535 32.51 12.32 24.79
N PHE A 536 32.00 11.27 25.43
CA PHE A 536 32.30 9.89 25.08
C PHE A 536 31.86 9.57 23.65
N ILE A 537 30.61 9.86 23.30
CA ILE A 537 30.06 9.68 21.94
C ILE A 537 30.92 10.40 20.90
N ARG A 538 31.26 11.68 21.14
CA ARG A 538 32.10 12.46 20.25
C ARG A 538 33.48 11.83 20.07
N ASN A 539 34.15 11.47 21.17
CA ASN A 539 35.50 10.92 21.12
C ASN A 539 35.53 9.55 20.42
N ARG A 540 34.58 8.67 20.72
CA ARG A 540 34.46 7.36 20.05
C ARG A 540 34.15 7.50 18.56
N ARG A 541 33.33 8.47 18.17
CA ARG A 541 33.06 8.74 16.75
C ARG A 541 34.29 9.28 16.02
N ALA A 542 35.04 10.18 16.65
CA ALA A 542 36.24 10.78 16.06
C ALA A 542 37.34 9.74 15.83
N HIS A 543 37.53 8.83 16.78
CA HIS A 543 38.53 7.76 16.74
C HIS A 543 37.97 6.41 16.28
N TYR A 544 36.82 6.40 15.59
CA TYR A 544 36.15 5.15 15.25
C TYR A 544 37.03 4.21 14.42
N GLU A 545 37.82 4.75 13.47
CA GLU A 545 38.74 3.95 12.65
C GLU A 545 39.99 3.51 13.41
N ASP A 546 40.36 4.23 14.47
CA ASP A 546 41.53 3.94 15.30
C ASP A 546 41.20 2.87 16.38
N ASP A 547 39.92 2.68 16.69
CA ASP A 547 39.47 1.75 17.71
C ASP A 547 39.68 0.27 17.25
N PRO A 548 40.05 -0.64 18.16
CA PRO A 548 40.15 -2.07 17.87
C PRO A 548 38.88 -2.65 17.24
N LYS A 549 39.04 -3.70 16.44
CA LYS A 549 37.94 -4.28 15.65
C LYS A 549 36.80 -4.79 16.52
N GLU A 550 37.09 -5.34 17.71
CA GLU A 550 36.06 -5.79 18.65
C GLU A 550 35.16 -4.64 19.13
N ILE A 551 35.71 -3.44 19.27
CA ILE A 551 34.97 -2.24 19.68
C ILE A 551 34.15 -1.68 18.52
N GLN A 552 34.73 -1.63 17.32
CA GLN A 552 33.99 -1.24 16.12
C GLN A 552 32.79 -2.16 15.88
N ASP A 553 33.01 -3.48 15.98
CA ASP A 553 31.95 -4.48 15.78
C ASP A 553 30.87 -4.39 16.86
N HIS A 554 31.25 -4.04 18.09
CA HIS A 554 30.30 -3.83 19.19
C HIS A 554 29.41 -2.59 18.99
N PHE A 555 29.95 -1.51 18.43
CA PHE A 555 29.17 -0.32 18.09
C PHE A 555 28.41 -0.46 16.75
N GLY A 556 28.81 -1.39 15.88
CA GLY A 556 28.29 -1.49 14.52
C GLY A 556 28.85 -0.37 13.63
N THR A 557 28.29 -0.21 12.42
CA THR A 557 28.82 0.72 11.40
C THR A 557 28.93 2.18 11.91
N LYS A 558 29.96 2.90 11.44
CA LYS A 558 30.34 4.26 11.88
C LYS A 558 29.20 5.30 12.04
N ASN A 559 28.15 5.21 11.24
CA ASN A 559 27.00 6.11 11.31
C ASN A 559 25.76 5.39 11.85
N GLU A 560 25.05 4.62 11.01
CA GLU A 560 23.76 4.02 11.37
C GLU A 560 23.88 3.05 12.55
N GLY A 561 24.84 2.12 12.54
CA GLY A 561 25.05 1.20 13.65
C GLY A 561 25.40 1.92 14.95
N PHE A 562 26.30 2.90 14.87
CA PHE A 562 26.74 3.71 16.01
C PHE A 562 25.59 4.55 16.61
N ASP A 563 24.80 5.24 15.79
CA ASP A 563 23.61 5.98 16.27
C ASP A 563 22.56 5.03 16.88
N ASP A 564 22.34 3.87 16.27
CA ASP A 564 21.43 2.85 16.79
C ASP A 564 21.89 2.27 18.14
N TYR A 565 23.20 2.10 18.30
CA TYR A 565 23.79 1.62 19.54
C TYR A 565 23.42 2.52 20.73
N PHE A 566 23.60 3.84 20.58
CA PHE A 566 23.27 4.79 21.65
C PHE A 566 21.77 5.03 21.76
N THR A 567 21.05 5.10 20.63
CA THR A 567 19.60 5.33 20.63
C THR A 567 18.82 4.19 21.27
N SER A 568 19.27 2.94 21.11
CA SER A 568 18.64 1.77 21.77
C SER A 568 18.84 1.76 23.29
N ARG A 569 19.95 2.32 23.78
CA ARG A 569 20.31 2.35 25.21
C ARG A 569 19.82 3.61 25.92
N PHE A 570 19.81 4.74 25.22
CA PHE A 570 19.36 6.02 25.73
C PHE A 570 18.32 6.63 24.77
N PRO A 571 17.08 6.09 24.74
CA PRO A 571 16.06 6.49 23.75
C PRO A 571 15.68 7.98 23.79
N LEU A 572 15.87 8.63 24.94
CA LEU A 572 15.57 10.05 25.16
C LEU A 572 16.77 10.98 24.94
N LEU A 573 18.00 10.45 24.86
CA LEU A 573 19.24 11.24 24.82
C LEU A 573 19.19 12.30 23.73
N PHE A 574 18.97 11.86 22.49
CA PHE A 574 19.03 12.76 21.35
C PHE A 574 18.00 13.89 21.46
N PHE A 575 16.74 13.55 21.79
CA PHE A 575 15.65 14.52 21.75
C PHE A 575 15.66 15.50 22.94
N GLU A 576 16.06 15.05 24.14
CA GLU A 576 16.26 15.96 25.27
C GLU A 576 17.42 16.93 25.01
N VAL A 577 18.52 16.46 24.41
CA VAL A 577 19.63 17.34 23.99
C VAL A 577 19.16 18.31 22.90
N TYR A 578 18.41 17.84 21.91
CA TYR A 578 17.80 18.69 20.88
C TYR A 578 16.96 19.82 21.47
N ASN A 579 16.08 19.52 22.42
CA ASN A 579 15.23 20.51 23.07
C ASN A 579 16.04 21.53 23.86
N VAL A 580 17.03 21.09 24.65
CA VAL A 580 17.88 22.00 25.41
C VAL A 580 18.64 22.97 24.49
N VAL A 581 19.23 22.47 23.40
CA VAL A 581 19.97 23.30 22.44
C VAL A 581 19.02 24.23 21.67
N ARG A 582 17.84 23.74 21.26
CA ARG A 582 16.81 24.58 20.62
C ARG A 582 16.40 25.75 21.52
N ASP A 583 16.26 25.51 22.81
CA ASP A 583 15.80 26.53 23.74
C ASP A 583 16.92 27.51 24.14
N CYS A 584 18.19 27.06 24.19
CA CYS A 584 19.31 27.87 24.69
C CYS A 584 20.19 28.49 23.58
N CYS A 585 20.31 27.83 22.43
CA CYS A 585 21.39 28.08 21.47
C CYS A 585 20.93 28.09 20.01
N ARG A 586 19.62 28.17 19.72
CA ARG A 586 19.08 28.11 18.35
C ARG A 586 19.67 29.17 17.41
N GLU A 587 19.92 30.37 17.93
CA GLU A 587 20.45 31.49 17.15
C GLU A 587 21.98 31.48 17.03
N ASP A 588 22.66 30.55 17.71
CA ASP A 588 24.10 30.40 17.63
C ASP A 588 24.51 29.91 16.23
N ALA A 589 25.57 30.49 15.67
CA ALA A 589 26.03 30.23 14.32
C ALA A 589 26.35 28.74 14.10
N LEU A 590 26.85 28.07 15.16
CA LEU A 590 27.14 26.64 15.16
C LEU A 590 25.86 25.79 14.94
N PHE A 591 24.73 26.22 15.51
CA PHE A 591 23.50 25.44 15.51
C PHE A 591 22.50 25.84 14.42
N LYS A 592 22.70 26.99 13.76
CA LYS A 592 21.83 27.48 12.70
C LYS A 592 21.62 26.47 11.55
N ALA A 593 22.61 25.63 11.24
CA ALA A 593 22.49 24.58 10.23
C ALA A 593 21.50 23.45 10.61
N PHE A 594 21.10 23.38 11.88
CA PHE A 594 20.19 22.36 12.40
C PHE A 594 18.74 22.85 12.55
N PHE A 595 18.43 24.16 12.48
CA PHE A 595 17.12 24.74 12.84
C PHE A 595 16.41 25.55 11.76
#